data_AF-A0A937U8E8-F1
#
_entry.id   AF-A0A937U8E8-F1
#
_cell.length_a   1.000
_cell.length_b   1.000
_cell.length_c   1.000
_cell.angle_alpha   90.00
_cell.angle_beta   90.00
_cell.angle_gamma   90.00
#
_symmetry.space_group_name_H-M   'P 1'
#
loop_
_entity.id
_entity.type
_entity.pdbx_description
1 polymer ?
#
loop_
_entity_poly.entity_id
_entity_poly.type
_entity_poly.pdbx_seq_one_letter_code
_entity_poly.pdbx_strand_id
1 'polypeptide(L)'
;MNHREPTSVTRTRDELLDRELFLHIDEAKYAVERWRTDCNHYRPHSSLVYMTPTGFAELYRQTGCLRAHPPVPDGAQHCGLLL
;
A
#
# COMPACT_ATOMS: atom_id res chain seq x y z
N MET A 1 11.00 -2.86 18.97
CA MET A 1 10.46 -1.66 18.30
C MET A 1 9.25 -2.07 17.48
N ASN A 2 8.07 -1.52 17.74
CA ASN A 2 6.90 -1.73 16.88
C ASN A 2 7.12 -0.98 15.56
N HIS A 3 7.69 -1.65 14.56
CA HIS A 3 7.72 -1.15 13.19
C HIS A 3 6.29 -1.21 12.66
N ARG A 4 5.54 -0.13 12.83
CA ARG A 4 4.40 0.10 11.94
C ARG A 4 5.00 0.28 10.55
N GLU A 5 4.88 -0.75 9.73
CA GLU A 5 5.10 -0.61 8.29
C GLU A 5 4.33 0.63 7.82
N PRO A 6 5.00 1.61 7.21
CA PRO A 6 4.39 2.88 6.89
C PRO A 6 3.22 2.63 5.93
N THR A 7 2.04 3.13 6.30
CA THR A 7 0.87 3.08 5.44
C THR A 7 1.15 3.87 4.16
N SER A 8 0.38 3.64 3.10
CA SER A 8 0.55 4.33 1.81
C SER A 8 0.69 5.85 1.92
N VAL A 9 -0.04 6.45 2.88
CA VAL A 9 -0.05 7.90 3.11
C VAL A 9 1.30 8.38 3.66
N THR A 10 1.90 7.64 4.61
CA THR A 10 3.23 7.99 5.13
C THR A 10 4.34 7.74 4.11
N ARG A 11 4.23 6.68 3.28
CA ARG A 11 5.19 6.40 2.19
C ARG A 11 5.24 7.50 1.13
N THR A 12 4.14 8.21 0.89
CA THR A 12 4.09 9.25 -0.15
C THR A 12 5.03 10.42 0.15
N ARG A 13 5.15 10.81 1.43
CA ARG A 13 6.09 11.88 1.79
C ARG A 13 7.53 11.41 1.63
N ASP A 14 7.88 10.30 2.27
CA ASP A 14 9.26 9.81 2.35
C ASP A 14 9.83 9.33 1.00
N GLU A 15 8.98 8.86 0.08
CA GLU A 15 9.42 8.24 -1.17
C GLU A 15 9.17 9.10 -2.42
N LEU A 16 8.21 10.02 -2.39
CA LEU A 16 7.91 10.89 -3.52
C LEU A 16 8.33 12.34 -3.22
N LEU A 17 7.72 12.94 -2.20
CA LEU A 17 7.84 14.39 -1.98
C LEU A 17 9.20 14.80 -1.40
N ASP A 18 9.79 13.97 -0.56
CA ASP A 18 11.09 14.27 0.05
C ASP A 18 12.27 13.85 -0.85
N ARG A 19 12.01 13.15 -1.97
CA ARG A 19 13.04 12.68 -2.92
C ARG A 19 13.14 13.51 -4.19
N GLU A 20 12.08 14.20 -4.58
CA GLU A 20 12.01 14.92 -5.85
C GLU A 20 11.85 16.43 -5.61
N LEU A 21 12.68 17.23 -6.28
CA LEU A 21 12.47 18.67 -6.38
C LEU A 21 11.66 18.96 -7.65
N PHE A 22 10.44 19.47 -7.48
CA PHE A 22 9.60 19.87 -8.61
C PHE A 22 9.86 21.31 -9.00
N LEU A 23 10.17 21.55 -10.27
CA LEU A 23 10.40 22.90 -10.79
C LEU A 23 9.09 23.56 -11.23
N HIS A 24 8.11 22.73 -11.63
CA HIS A 24 6.79 23.16 -12.04
C HIS A 24 5.67 22.35 -11.33
N ILE A 25 4.53 23.01 -11.13
CA ILE A 25 3.36 22.36 -10.51
C ILE A 25 2.82 21.20 -11.34
N ASP A 26 3.00 21.24 -12.67
CA ASP A 26 2.53 20.19 -13.57
C ASP A 26 3.36 18.91 -13.42
N GLU A 27 4.67 19.03 -13.13
CA GLU A 27 5.52 17.89 -12.81
C GLU A 27 5.09 17.24 -11.49
N ALA A 28 4.82 18.06 -10.47
CA ALA A 28 4.32 17.58 -9.18
C ALA A 28 2.99 16.84 -9.32
N LYS A 29 2.05 17.37 -10.12
CA LYS A 29 0.76 16.71 -10.39
C LYS A 29 0.96 15.36 -11.07
N TYR A 30 1.78 15.33 -12.13
CA TYR A 30 2.09 14.10 -12.84
C TYR A 30 2.71 13.03 -11.91
N ALA A 31 3.69 13.43 -11.10
CA ALA A 31 4.36 12.54 -10.15
C ALA A 31 3.36 11.98 -9.12
N VAL A 32 2.49 12.82 -8.57
CA VAL A 32 1.44 12.41 -7.63
C VAL A 32 0.43 11.46 -8.27
N GLU A 33 -0.02 11.71 -9.49
CA GLU A 33 -0.97 10.83 -10.20
C GLU A 33 -0.36 9.46 -10.50
N ARG A 34 0.89 9.45 -10.97
CA ARG A 34 1.64 8.22 -11.19
C ARG A 34 1.80 7.44 -9.88
N TRP A 35 2.18 8.12 -8.80
CA TRP A 35 2.35 7.51 -7.49
C TRP A 35 1.04 6.93 -6.94
N ARG A 36 -0.07 7.67 -7.05
CA ARG A 36 -1.41 7.19 -6.66
C ARG A 36 -1.79 5.92 -7.40
N THR A 37 -1.48 5.86 -8.69
CA THR A 37 -1.74 4.68 -9.52
C THR A 37 -0.92 3.48 -9.02
N ASP A 38 0.38 3.68 -8.81
CA ASP A 38 1.31 2.68 -8.31
C ASP A 38 0.89 2.11 -6.94
N CYS A 39 0.62 2.99 -5.98
CA CYS A 39 0.18 2.60 -4.64
C CYS A 39 -1.17 1.88 -4.60
N ASN A 40 -2.12 2.27 -5.44
CA ASN A 40 -3.47 1.71 -5.42
C ASN A 40 -3.60 0.38 -6.19
N HIS A 41 -2.81 0.18 -7.25
CA HIS A 41 -2.99 -0.95 -8.15
C HIS A 41 -1.87 -1.98 -8.08
N TYR A 42 -0.66 -1.58 -7.68
CA TYR A 42 0.52 -2.43 -7.84
C TYR A 42 1.23 -2.75 -6.52
N ARG A 43 1.09 -1.89 -5.49
CA ARG A 43 1.74 -2.13 -4.19
C ARG A 43 0.81 -2.85 -3.20
N PRO A 44 1.20 -4.03 -2.70
CA PRO A 44 0.58 -4.67 -1.54
C PRO A 44 0.67 -3.80 -0.29
N HIS A 45 -0.38 -3.77 0.53
CA HIS A 45 -0.36 -3.10 1.83
C HIS A 45 -0.53 -4.12 2.94
N SER A 46 0.35 -4.09 3.93
CA SER A 46 0.30 -4.99 5.10
C SER A 46 -1.01 -4.83 5.89
N SER A 47 -1.58 -3.62 5.95
CA SER A 47 -2.90 -3.36 6.55
C SER A 47 -4.07 -3.93 5.75
N LEU A 48 -3.85 -4.33 4.51
CA LEU A 48 -4.83 -4.97 3.63
C LEU A 48 -4.48 -6.44 3.37
N VAL A 49 -3.81 -7.10 4.32
CA VAL A 49 -3.43 -8.52 4.19
C VAL A 49 -2.60 -8.76 2.93
N TYR A 50 -1.68 -7.83 2.62
CA TYR A 50 -0.85 -7.83 1.41
C TYR A 50 -1.66 -7.80 0.10
N MET A 51 -2.89 -7.28 0.12
CA MET A 51 -3.62 -6.93 -1.10
C MET A 51 -3.35 -5.49 -1.52
N THR A 52 -3.56 -5.20 -2.80
CA THR A 52 -3.62 -3.82 -3.29
C THR A 52 -4.98 -3.21 -2.92
N PRO A 53 -5.08 -1.89 -2.73
CA PRO A 53 -6.35 -1.23 -2.42
C PRO A 53 -7.43 -1.51 -3.47
N THR A 54 -7.05 -1.53 -4.76
CA THR A 54 -7.97 -1.90 -5.84
C THR A 54 -8.44 -3.35 -5.70
N GLY A 55 -7.53 -4.31 -5.47
CA GLY A 55 -7.91 -5.71 -5.28
C GLY A 55 -8.82 -5.93 -4.07
N PHE A 56 -8.54 -5.22 -2.97
CA PHE A 56 -9.40 -5.24 -1.78
C PHE A 56 -10.80 -4.66 -2.06
N ALA A 57 -10.89 -3.55 -2.79
CA ALA A 57 -12.17 -2.94 -3.17
C ALA A 57 -12.98 -3.83 -4.12
N GLU A 58 -12.32 -4.51 -5.05
CA GLU A 58 -12.94 -5.48 -5.96
C GLU A 58 -13.48 -6.69 -5.20
N LEU A 59 -12.68 -7.27 -4.30
CA LEU A 59 -13.12 -8.33 -3.41
C LEU A 59 -14.37 -7.89 -2.64
N TYR A 60 -14.33 -6.71 -2.01
CA TYR A 60 -15.46 -6.19 -1.24
C TYR A 60 -16.73 -6.01 -2.10
N ARG A 61 -16.59 -5.46 -3.32
CA ARG A 61 -17.70 -5.30 -4.28
C ARG A 61 -18.33 -6.63 -4.69
N GLN A 62 -17.51 -7.64 -4.97
CA GLN A 62 -17.99 -8.96 -5.41
C GLN A 62 -18.66 -9.73 -4.27
N THR A 63 -18.23 -9.48 -3.04
CA THR A 63 -18.58 -10.31 -1.90
C THR A 63 -19.80 -9.80 -1.13
N GLY A 64 -20.19 -8.53 -1.30
CA GLY A 64 -21.44 -7.95 -0.82
C GLY A 64 -21.62 -7.81 0.71
N CYS A 65 -21.04 -8.69 1.54
CA CYS A 65 -21.26 -8.72 2.99
C CYS A 65 -20.40 -9.71 3.79
N LEU A 66 -19.26 -10.25 3.30
CA LEU A 66 -18.49 -11.18 4.13
C LEU A 66 -17.88 -10.47 5.34
N ARG A 67 -18.33 -10.90 6.52
CA ARG A 67 -17.55 -10.90 7.77
C ARG A 67 -16.08 -11.07 7.42
N ALA A 68 -15.30 -10.03 7.68
CA ALA A 68 -13.86 -10.01 7.48
C ALA A 68 -13.20 -11.02 8.43
N HIS A 69 -13.09 -12.27 8.00
CA HIS A 69 -12.04 -13.15 8.46
C HIS A 69 -11.29 -13.65 7.22
N PRO A 70 -10.16 -13.03 6.85
CA PRO A 70 -9.31 -13.61 5.83
C PRO A 70 -8.84 -14.99 6.34
N PRO A 71 -8.79 -16.04 5.50
CA PRO A 71 -8.08 -17.25 5.87
C PRO A 71 -6.64 -16.84 6.14
N VAL A 72 -6.23 -16.85 7.41
CA VAL A 72 -4.82 -16.78 7.77
C VAL A 72 -4.19 -18.00 7.11
N PRO A 73 -3.26 -17.85 6.15
CA PRO A 73 -2.59 -19.01 5.60
C PRO A 73 -1.87 -19.73 6.74
N ASP A 74 -2.17 -21.01 6.91
CA ASP A 74 -1.43 -21.95 7.76
C ASP A 74 0.00 -22.02 7.23
N GLY A 75 0.83 -21.07 7.68
CA GLY A 75 2.13 -20.82 7.06
C GLY A 75 2.66 -19.40 7.19
N ALA A 76 2.20 -18.59 8.16
CA ALA A 76 2.96 -17.43 8.63
C ALA A 76 4.27 -17.93 9.28
N GLN A 77 5.25 -18.28 8.44
CA GLN A 77 6.60 -18.52 8.86
C GLN A 77 7.15 -17.21 9.41
N HIS A 78 7.30 -17.20 10.72
CA HIS A 78 8.29 -16.48 11.50
C HIS A 78 9.48 -16.00 10.66
N CYS A 79 9.47 -14.73 10.26
CA CYS A 79 10.68 -14.05 9.78
C CYS A 79 11.06 -12.96 10.77
N GLY A 80 11.51 -13.41 11.94
CA GLY A 80 12.57 -12.70 12.63
C GLY A 80 13.91 -13.03 11.95
N LEU A 81 14.68 -11.97 11.68
CA LEU A 81 16.14 -11.95 11.51
C LEU A 81 16.72 -12.41 10.16
N LEU A 82 17.27 -11.47 9.40
CA LEU A 82 18.68 -11.54 8.96
C LEU A 82 19.13 -10.19 8.35
N LEU A 83 20.01 -9.52 9.13
CA LEU A 83 20.86 -8.33 8.90
C LEU A 83 20.20 -7.02 8.46
#